data_AF-V3ZG62-F1
#
_entry.id   AF-V3ZG62-F1
#
_cell.length_a   1.000
_cell.length_b   1.000
_cell.length_c   1.000
_cell.angle_alpha   90.00
_cell.angle_beta   90.00
_cell.angle_gamma   90.00
#
_symmetry.space_group_name_H-M   'P 1'
#
loop_
_entity.id
_entity.type
_entity.pdbx_description
1 polymer ?
#
loop_
_entity_poly.entity_id
_entity_poly.type
_entity_poly.pdbx_seq_one_letter_code
_entity_poly.pdbx_strand_id
1 'polypeptide(L)'
;MEASMEAFQKWLDEKLLSLDPNTDTEVFGTYIIGILESESDEEEQKESMAVFFSSLIESGCEEASIEIYDKWKEFEKQKAEEESKKHPKPDITDKLGEIFEKQKLEVSKVKSKSKDEKARKEAILNQYCMRFLVLSAFKNTNSEDVAAKERAKRDAAKAESDRKREKDKLDRETQKNKQADRKEAEKKRTQKGERRR
;
A
#
# COMPACT_ATOMS: atom_id res chain seq x y z
N MET A 1 1.47 2.41 -40.52
CA MET A 1 1.66 1.80 -39.19
C MET A 1 3.08 1.28 -39.04
N GLU A 2 3.46 0.12 -39.58
CA GLU A 2 4.83 -0.44 -39.43
C GLU A 2 5.93 0.48 -40.00
N ALA A 3 5.78 0.92 -41.26
CA ALA A 3 6.74 1.82 -41.91
C ALA A 3 6.87 3.23 -41.27
N SER A 4 5.85 3.67 -40.54
CA SER A 4 5.88 4.97 -39.86
C SER A 4 6.65 4.86 -38.54
N MET A 5 6.47 3.74 -37.83
CA MET A 5 7.21 3.47 -36.59
C MET A 5 8.70 3.23 -36.88
N GLU A 6 9.03 2.53 -37.97
CA GLU A 6 10.41 2.37 -38.44
C GLU A 6 11.07 3.73 -38.74
N ALA A 7 10.31 4.70 -39.28
CA ALA A 7 10.81 6.04 -39.54
C ALA A 7 11.09 6.82 -38.25
N PHE A 8 10.22 6.70 -37.23
CA PHE A 8 10.46 7.29 -35.91
C PHE A 8 11.66 6.63 -35.22
N GLN A 9 11.75 5.30 -35.23
CA GLN A 9 12.88 4.56 -34.65
C GLN A 9 14.21 5.02 -35.26
N LYS A 10 14.29 5.10 -36.58
CA LYS A 10 15.50 5.54 -37.27
C LYS A 10 15.90 6.97 -36.88
N TRP A 11 14.91 7.87 -36.76
CA TRP A 11 15.16 9.23 -36.29
C TRP A 11 15.64 9.27 -34.84
N LEU A 12 15.05 8.44 -33.97
CA LEU A 12 15.44 8.31 -32.58
C LEU A 12 16.87 7.80 -32.46
N ASP A 13 17.24 6.79 -33.24
CA ASP A 13 18.61 6.25 -33.27
C ASP A 13 19.63 7.31 -33.70
N GLU A 14 19.33 8.08 -34.77
CA GLU A 14 20.16 9.20 -35.23
C GLU A 14 20.27 10.29 -34.15
N LYS A 15 19.19 10.58 -33.43
CA LYS A 15 19.16 11.56 -32.34
C LYS A 15 20.01 11.10 -31.16
N LEU A 16 19.90 9.84 -30.75
CA LEU A 16 20.68 9.25 -29.66
C LEU A 16 22.18 9.26 -29.98
N LEU A 17 22.57 8.88 -31.20
CA LEU A 17 23.97 8.94 -31.65
C LEU A 17 24.51 10.37 -31.76
N SER A 18 23.65 11.35 -32.03
CA SER A 18 24.06 12.76 -32.04
C SER A 18 24.38 13.31 -30.65
N LEU A 19 23.77 12.72 -29.61
CA LEU A 19 23.97 13.11 -28.22
C LEU A 19 25.20 12.43 -27.62
N ASP A 20 25.33 11.11 -27.81
CA ASP A 20 26.56 10.38 -27.48
C ASP A 20 26.82 9.31 -28.56
N PRO A 21 27.99 9.36 -29.26
CA PRO A 21 28.37 8.39 -30.26
C PRO A 21 28.46 6.93 -29.77
N ASN A 22 28.57 6.70 -28.46
CA ASN A 22 28.67 5.35 -27.87
C ASN A 22 27.33 4.82 -27.33
N THR A 23 26.22 5.51 -27.62
CA THR A 23 24.89 5.14 -27.13
C THR A 23 24.41 3.84 -27.77
N ASP A 24 23.96 2.89 -26.95
CA ASP A 24 23.29 1.67 -27.40
C ASP A 24 21.85 1.99 -27.84
N THR A 25 21.68 2.30 -29.12
CA THR A 25 20.39 2.74 -29.68
C THR A 25 19.30 1.68 -29.58
N GLU A 26 19.65 0.39 -29.57
CA GLU A 26 18.66 -0.70 -29.49
C GLU A 26 18.07 -0.81 -28.08
N VAL A 27 18.92 -0.81 -27.05
CA VAL A 27 18.48 -0.87 -25.66
C VAL A 27 17.79 0.43 -25.24
N PHE A 28 18.36 1.58 -25.60
CA PHE A 28 17.80 2.86 -25.19
C PHE A 28 16.56 3.25 -26.01
N GLY A 29 16.52 2.92 -27.30
CA GLY A 29 15.35 3.15 -28.14
C GLY A 29 14.11 2.40 -27.63
N THR A 30 14.27 1.12 -27.29
CA THR A 30 13.17 0.31 -26.72
C THR A 30 12.69 0.83 -25.37
N TYR A 31 13.62 1.27 -24.51
CA TYR A 31 13.28 1.87 -23.22
C TYR A 31 12.53 3.20 -23.37
N ILE A 32 13.01 4.10 -24.24
CA ILE A 32 12.39 5.40 -24.51
C ILE A 32 10.99 5.22 -25.09
N ILE A 33 10.82 4.32 -26.05
CA ILE A 33 9.50 3.99 -26.59
C ILE A 33 8.58 3.46 -25.48
N GLY A 34 9.08 2.59 -24.60
CA GLY A 34 8.32 2.10 -23.46
C GLY A 34 7.84 3.21 -22.51
N ILE A 35 8.65 4.26 -22.32
CA ILE A 35 8.22 5.46 -21.57
C ILE A 35 7.14 6.22 -22.34
N LEU A 36 7.32 6.44 -23.65
CA LEU A 36 6.38 7.20 -24.48
C LEU A 36 5.04 6.50 -24.71
N GLU A 37 5.02 5.17 -24.70
CA GLU A 37 3.80 4.35 -24.83
C GLU A 37 3.07 4.15 -23.48
N SER A 38 3.66 4.57 -22.36
CA SER A 38 3.00 4.49 -21.06
C SER A 38 1.71 5.32 -21.01
N GLU A 39 0.73 4.91 -20.21
CA GLU A 39 -0.52 5.68 -19.99
C GLU A 39 -0.34 6.89 -19.06
N SER A 40 0.90 7.29 -18.79
CA SER A 40 1.26 8.44 -17.94
C SER A 40 0.98 9.78 -18.62
N ASP A 41 0.93 10.86 -17.83
CA ASP A 41 0.75 12.21 -18.35
C ASP A 41 2.01 12.77 -19.03
N GLU A 42 1.82 13.83 -19.82
CA GLU A 42 2.88 14.50 -20.58
C GLU A 42 4.06 14.95 -19.70
N GLU A 43 3.78 15.48 -18.52
CA GLU A 43 4.80 15.98 -17.62
C GLU A 43 5.61 14.81 -17.03
N GLU A 44 4.93 13.73 -16.61
CA GLU A 44 5.55 12.52 -16.07
C GLU A 44 6.41 11.78 -17.12
N GLN A 45 5.96 11.72 -18.38
CA GLN A 45 6.73 11.13 -19.48
C GLN A 45 8.02 11.94 -19.77
N LYS A 46 7.90 13.28 -19.81
CA LYS A 46 9.05 14.18 -20.01
C LYS A 46 10.02 14.13 -18.84
N GLU A 47 9.53 14.10 -17.60
CA GLU A 47 10.36 14.01 -16.39
C GLU A 47 11.11 12.67 -16.33
N SER A 48 10.41 11.55 -16.57
CA SER A 48 11.03 10.21 -16.59
C SER A 48 12.14 10.11 -17.63
N MET A 49 11.92 10.71 -18.81
CA MET A 49 12.90 10.76 -19.87
C MET A 49 14.07 11.71 -19.55
N ALA A 50 13.81 12.85 -18.90
CA ALA A 50 14.85 13.77 -18.44
C ALA A 50 15.74 13.15 -17.37
N VAL A 51 15.16 12.39 -16.42
CA VAL A 51 15.91 11.62 -15.42
C VAL A 51 16.79 10.58 -16.11
N PHE A 52 16.25 9.84 -17.08
CA PHE A 52 17.02 8.88 -17.86
C PHE A 52 18.20 9.54 -18.59
N PHE A 53 17.98 10.64 -19.30
CA PHE A 53 19.04 11.36 -20.00
C PHE A 53 20.03 12.06 -19.07
N SER A 54 19.61 12.50 -17.88
CA SER A 54 20.52 13.08 -16.88
C SER A 54 21.55 12.07 -16.36
N SER A 55 21.22 10.78 -16.41
CA SER A 55 22.16 9.71 -16.10
C SER A 55 23.12 9.40 -17.24
N LEU A 56 22.79 9.79 -18.47
CA LEU A 56 23.57 9.48 -19.67
C LEU A 56 24.45 10.67 -20.11
N ILE A 57 23.96 11.90 -19.94
CA ILE A 57 24.57 13.13 -20.48
C ILE A 57 24.49 14.24 -19.42
N GLU A 58 25.57 15.03 -19.30
CA GLU A 58 25.68 16.10 -18.28
C GLU A 58 24.95 17.40 -18.66
N SER A 59 24.65 17.63 -19.95
CA SER A 59 23.92 18.82 -20.41
C SER A 59 23.07 18.49 -21.65
N GLY A 60 21.92 19.15 -21.82
CA GLY A 60 21.02 18.90 -22.95
C GLY A 60 19.94 17.83 -22.70
N CYS A 61 19.82 17.31 -21.48
CA CYS A 61 18.89 16.22 -21.14
C CYS A 61 17.42 16.65 -21.21
N GLU A 62 17.09 17.86 -20.74
CA GLU A 62 15.74 18.42 -20.79
C GLU A 62 15.34 18.73 -22.22
N GLU A 63 16.23 19.33 -23.01
CA GLU A 63 16.00 19.67 -24.40
C GLU A 63 15.81 18.42 -25.27
N ALA A 64 16.63 17.39 -25.06
CA ALA A 64 16.48 16.10 -25.73
C ALA A 64 15.14 15.43 -25.39
N SER A 65 14.74 15.47 -24.12
CA SER A 65 13.47 14.89 -23.66
C SER A 65 12.26 15.59 -24.29
N ILE A 66 12.27 16.91 -24.34
CA ILE A 66 11.19 17.70 -24.96
C ILE A 66 11.12 17.41 -26.46
N GLU A 67 12.26 17.43 -27.16
CA GLU A 67 12.29 17.22 -28.61
C GLU A 67 11.82 15.80 -29.01
N ILE A 68 12.24 14.77 -28.26
CA ILE A 68 11.81 13.39 -28.48
C ILE A 68 10.30 13.25 -28.24
N TYR A 69 9.78 13.86 -27.17
CA TYR A 69 8.36 13.83 -26.89
C TYR A 69 7.53 14.56 -27.96
N ASP A 70 7.95 15.74 -28.39
CA ASP A 70 7.25 16.51 -29.41
C ASP A 70 7.22 15.76 -30.74
N LYS A 71 8.33 15.10 -31.09
CA LYS A 71 8.41 14.22 -32.27
C LYS A 71 7.52 13.00 -32.16
N TRP A 72 7.39 12.42 -30.97
CA TRP A 72 6.43 11.34 -30.70
C TRP A 72 4.98 11.81 -30.90
N LYS A 73 4.62 12.99 -30.40
CA LYS A 73 3.27 13.56 -30.60
C LYS A 73 2.96 13.87 -32.06
N GLU A 74 3.92 14.37 -32.82
CA GLU A 74 3.79 14.53 -34.27
C GLU A 74 3.57 13.17 -34.96
N PHE A 75 4.30 12.14 -34.54
CA PHE A 75 4.14 10.77 -35.05
C PHE A 75 2.75 10.19 -34.72
N GLU A 76 2.26 10.33 -33.48
CA GLU A 76 0.91 9.88 -33.08
C GLU A 76 -0.18 10.56 -33.91
N LYS A 77 -0.02 11.87 -34.16
CA LYS A 77 -0.94 12.63 -35.01
C LYS A 77 -0.92 12.15 -36.46
N GLN A 78 0.26 11.92 -37.04
CA GLN A 78 0.41 11.39 -38.39
C GLN A 78 -0.16 9.98 -38.52
N LYS A 79 0.02 9.14 -37.50
CA LYS A 79 -0.58 7.80 -37.41
C LYS A 79 -2.12 7.88 -37.42
N ALA A 80 -2.70 8.79 -36.64
CA ALA A 80 -4.15 9.01 -36.61
C ALA A 80 -4.68 9.54 -37.97
N GLU A 81 -3.96 10.45 -38.63
CA GLU A 81 -4.30 10.97 -39.95
C GLU A 81 -4.18 9.89 -41.05
N GLU A 82 -3.17 9.02 -41.02
CA GLU A 82 -3.03 7.90 -41.96
C GLU A 82 -4.12 6.83 -41.79
N GLU A 83 -4.52 6.54 -40.56
CA GLU A 83 -5.64 5.64 -40.27
C GLU A 83 -6.97 6.20 -40.81
N SER A 84 -7.17 7.52 -40.73
CA SER A 84 -8.34 8.18 -41.31
C SER A 84 -8.37 8.10 -42.85
N LYS A 85 -7.20 8.06 -43.52
CA LYS A 85 -7.10 8.02 -44.99
C LYS A 85 -7.27 6.61 -45.58
N LYS A 86 -6.98 5.54 -44.82
CA LYS A 86 -7.13 4.14 -45.27
C LYS A 86 -8.58 3.64 -45.28
N HIS A 87 -9.50 4.35 -44.63
CA HIS A 87 -10.93 4.08 -44.71
C HIS A 87 -11.67 5.29 -45.28
N PRO A 88 -11.96 5.36 -46.59
CA PRO A 88 -13.08 6.15 -47.05
C PRO A 88 -14.33 5.40 -46.59
N LYS A 89 -14.80 5.66 -45.36
CA LYS A 89 -16.15 5.21 -44.95
C LYS A 89 -17.13 6.25 -45.47
N PRO A 90 -17.89 5.97 -46.54
CA PRO A 90 -19.02 6.81 -46.89
C PRO A 90 -20.04 6.74 -45.74
N ASP A 91 -20.44 7.89 -45.22
CA ASP A 91 -21.85 8.24 -44.98
C ASP A 91 -22.66 7.38 -43.98
N ILE A 92 -22.07 6.37 -43.31
CA ILE A 92 -22.78 5.57 -42.31
C ILE A 92 -22.78 6.28 -40.96
N THR A 93 -21.68 6.92 -40.54
CA THR A 93 -21.61 7.62 -39.25
C THR A 93 -22.46 8.89 -39.23
N ASP A 94 -22.52 9.61 -40.35
CA ASP A 94 -23.36 10.80 -40.49
C ASP A 94 -24.84 10.42 -40.62
N LYS A 95 -25.17 9.35 -41.38
CA LYS A 95 -26.52 8.77 -41.35
C LYS A 95 -26.89 8.18 -40.00
N LEU A 96 -25.95 7.61 -39.25
CA LEU A 96 -26.20 7.12 -37.91
C LEU A 96 -26.47 8.29 -36.95
N GLY A 97 -25.76 9.40 -37.11
CA GLY A 97 -26.02 10.67 -36.42
C GLY A 97 -27.43 11.18 -36.72
N GLU A 98 -27.82 11.25 -38.00
CA GLU A 98 -29.16 11.64 -38.42
C GLU A 98 -30.25 10.68 -37.93
N ILE A 99 -29.99 9.37 -37.93
CA ILE A 99 -30.92 8.34 -37.43
C ILE A 99 -31.05 8.45 -35.91
N PHE A 100 -29.96 8.68 -35.17
CA PHE A 100 -30.03 8.92 -33.73
C PHE A 100 -30.76 10.21 -33.40
N GLU A 101 -30.57 11.27 -34.20
CA GLU A 101 -31.27 12.54 -34.02
C GLU A 101 -32.77 12.41 -34.32
N LYS A 102 -33.15 11.66 -35.36
CA LYS A 102 -34.54 11.29 -35.67
C LYS A 102 -35.17 10.36 -34.63
N GLN A 103 -34.42 9.39 -34.08
CA GLN A 103 -34.88 8.48 -33.02
C GLN A 103 -34.99 9.17 -31.65
N LYS A 104 -34.22 10.24 -31.40
CA LYS A 104 -34.26 11.01 -30.15
C LYS A 104 -35.60 11.70 -29.92
N LEU A 105 -36.38 11.95 -30.98
CA LEU A 105 -37.67 12.63 -30.90
C LEU A 105 -38.88 11.70 -30.70
N GLU A 106 -38.78 10.38 -30.93
CA GLU A 106 -39.97 9.50 -30.90
C GLU A 106 -39.90 8.22 -30.05
N VAL A 107 -38.84 7.95 -29.28
CA VAL A 107 -38.84 6.76 -28.40
C VAL A 107 -39.39 7.08 -27.00
N SER A 108 -40.71 6.89 -26.90
CA SER A 108 -41.50 6.49 -25.74
C SER A 108 -40.80 6.30 -24.38
N LYS A 109 -41.23 7.10 -23.39
CA LYS A 109 -41.24 6.86 -21.93
C LYS A 109 -40.05 6.06 -21.37
N VAL A 110 -39.01 6.78 -20.98
CA VAL A 110 -38.00 6.35 -20.00
C VAL A 110 -38.71 5.76 -18.76
N LYS A 111 -38.56 4.45 -18.51
CA LYS A 111 -38.85 3.89 -17.19
C LYS A 111 -37.81 4.46 -16.23
N SER A 112 -38.25 5.33 -15.33
CA SER A 112 -37.45 5.78 -14.20
C SER A 112 -36.91 4.55 -13.46
N LYS A 113 -35.61 4.56 -13.13
CA LYS A 113 -34.98 3.49 -12.34
C LYS A 113 -35.85 3.24 -11.11
N SER A 114 -36.50 2.08 -11.08
CA SER A 114 -37.39 1.71 -9.97
C SER A 114 -36.58 1.70 -8.68
N LYS A 115 -37.19 2.11 -7.56
CA LYS A 115 -36.56 2.08 -6.23
C LYS A 115 -35.87 0.75 -5.94
N ASP A 116 -36.42 -0.34 -6.47
CA ASP A 116 -35.89 -1.70 -6.33
C ASP A 116 -34.52 -1.90 -6.97
N GLU A 117 -34.25 -1.26 -8.11
CA GLU A 117 -32.95 -1.37 -8.78
C GLU A 117 -31.87 -0.60 -8.02
N LYS A 118 -32.24 0.54 -7.44
CA LYS A 118 -31.35 1.33 -6.58
C LYS A 118 -31.04 0.57 -5.30
N ALA A 119 -32.05 -0.03 -4.67
CA ALA A 119 -31.88 -0.85 -3.47
C ALA A 119 -30.98 -2.07 -3.72
N ARG A 120 -31.11 -2.73 -4.88
CA ARG A 120 -30.23 -3.86 -5.26
C ARG A 120 -28.79 -3.43 -5.45
N LYS A 121 -28.54 -2.30 -6.11
CA LYS A 121 -27.19 -1.75 -6.32
C LYS A 121 -26.54 -1.36 -4.98
N GLU A 122 -27.31 -0.74 -4.09
CA GLU A 122 -26.85 -0.34 -2.77
C GLU A 122 -26.56 -1.54 -1.86
N ALA A 123 -27.40 -2.59 -1.90
CA ALA A 123 -27.16 -3.83 -1.16
C ALA A 123 -25.87 -4.54 -1.60
N ILE A 124 -25.60 -4.57 -2.91
CA ILE A 124 -24.34 -5.10 -3.46
C ILE A 124 -23.16 -4.28 -2.97
N LEU A 125 -23.24 -2.94 -3.07
CA LEU A 125 -22.18 -2.05 -2.59
C LEU A 125 -21.90 -2.25 -1.10
N ASN A 126 -22.95 -2.40 -0.29
CA ASN A 126 -22.83 -2.63 1.14
C ASN A 126 -22.20 -4.00 1.46
N GLN A 127 -22.52 -5.03 0.67
CA GLN A 127 -21.87 -6.35 0.78
C GLN A 127 -20.36 -6.27 0.50
N TYR A 128 -19.94 -5.49 -0.50
CA TYR A 128 -18.51 -5.25 -0.76
C TYR A 128 -17.84 -4.45 0.36
N CYS A 129 -18.47 -3.37 0.84
CA CYS A 129 -17.96 -2.60 1.97
C CYS A 129 -17.78 -3.46 3.23
N MET A 130 -18.78 -4.28 3.56
CA MET A 130 -18.73 -5.16 4.74
C MET A 130 -17.64 -6.22 4.61
N ARG A 131 -17.47 -6.83 3.42
CA ARG A 131 -16.39 -7.79 3.15
C ARG A 131 -15.01 -7.18 3.38
N PHE A 132 -14.81 -5.95 2.93
CA PHE A 132 -13.55 -5.22 3.07
C PHE A 132 -13.27 -4.83 4.53
N LEU A 133 -14.29 -4.42 5.28
CA LEU A 133 -14.20 -4.13 6.72
C LEU A 133 -13.90 -5.38 7.56
N VAL A 134 -14.48 -6.54 7.23
CA VAL A 134 -14.22 -7.79 7.96
C VAL A 134 -12.77 -8.24 7.79
N LEU A 135 -12.18 -8.07 6.59
CA LEU A 135 -10.77 -8.42 6.36
C LEU A 135 -9.80 -7.53 7.13
N SER A 136 -10.10 -6.22 7.22
CA SER A 136 -9.27 -5.24 7.93
C SER A 136 -9.47 -5.24 9.45
N ALA A 137 -10.55 -5.86 9.95
CA ALA A 137 -10.83 -5.97 11.39
C ALA A 137 -10.00 -7.04 12.12
N PHE A 138 -9.38 -7.99 11.40
CA PHE A 138 -8.49 -8.98 12.01
C PHE A 138 -7.12 -8.37 12.32
N LYS A 139 -7.05 -7.67 13.46
CA LYS A 139 -5.79 -7.18 14.04
C LYS A 139 -4.98 -8.36 14.56
N ASN A 140 -3.66 -8.31 14.38
CA ASN A 140 -2.75 -9.34 14.84
C ASN A 140 -2.65 -9.33 16.38
N THR A 141 -3.31 -10.30 17.02
CA THR A 141 -3.32 -10.45 18.49
C THR A 141 -2.05 -11.10 19.04
N ASN A 142 -1.18 -11.65 18.19
CA ASN A 142 0.02 -12.37 18.67
C ASN A 142 0.96 -11.44 19.43
N SER A 143 1.10 -10.18 19.00
CA SER A 143 1.95 -9.21 19.72
C SER A 143 1.41 -8.89 21.11
N GLU A 144 0.08 -8.75 21.24
CA GLU A 144 -0.57 -8.46 22.51
C GLU A 144 -0.54 -9.67 23.45
N ASP A 145 -0.76 -10.87 22.91
CA ASP A 145 -0.69 -12.13 23.66
C ASP A 145 0.72 -12.42 24.19
N VAL A 146 1.76 -12.12 23.40
CA VAL A 146 3.16 -12.25 23.84
C VAL A 146 3.45 -11.27 24.96
N ALA A 147 3.08 -10.00 24.81
CA ALA A 147 3.29 -8.98 25.84
C ALA A 147 2.53 -9.30 27.15
N ALA A 148 1.29 -9.79 27.04
CA ALA A 148 0.48 -10.21 28.19
C ALA A 148 1.12 -11.40 28.94
N LYS A 149 1.61 -12.41 28.20
CA LYS A 149 2.32 -13.56 28.79
C LYS A 149 3.60 -13.16 29.49
N GLU A 150 4.39 -12.24 28.91
CA GLU A 150 5.62 -11.75 29.56
C GLU A 150 5.32 -10.95 30.82
N ARG A 151 4.30 -10.09 30.79
CA ARG A 151 3.86 -9.33 31.97
C ARG A 151 3.40 -10.26 33.09
N ALA A 152 2.58 -11.25 32.78
CA ALA A 152 2.11 -12.24 33.75
C ALA A 152 3.28 -13.02 34.38
N LYS A 153 4.29 -13.42 33.58
CA LYS A 153 5.51 -14.07 34.11
C LYS A 153 6.27 -13.16 35.07
N ARG A 154 6.44 -11.88 34.72
CA ARG A 154 7.13 -10.90 35.56
C ARG A 154 6.40 -10.68 36.88
N ASP A 155 5.09 -10.55 36.84
CA ASP A 155 4.28 -10.31 38.03
C ASP A 155 4.21 -11.56 38.93
N ALA A 156 4.15 -12.76 38.34
CA ALA A 156 4.26 -14.02 39.08
C ALA A 156 5.62 -14.16 39.79
N ALA A 157 6.73 -13.82 39.13
CA ALA A 157 8.07 -13.87 39.73
C ALA A 157 8.22 -12.88 40.90
N LYS A 158 7.64 -11.68 40.77
CA LYS A 158 7.60 -10.70 41.88
C LYS A 158 6.78 -11.23 43.05
N ALA A 159 5.58 -11.74 42.79
CA ALA A 159 4.71 -12.29 43.83
C ALA A 159 5.34 -13.49 44.55
N GLU A 160 6.08 -14.35 43.84
CA GLU A 160 6.80 -15.47 44.45
C GLU A 160 7.96 -14.99 45.33
N SER A 161 8.74 -14.00 44.86
CA SER A 161 9.80 -13.37 45.66
C SER A 161 9.24 -12.75 46.95
N ASP A 162 8.13 -12.03 46.86
CA ASP A 162 7.50 -11.39 48.01
C ASP A 162 6.91 -12.43 48.98
N ARG A 163 6.25 -13.47 48.48
CA ARG A 163 5.78 -14.60 49.30
C ARG A 163 6.92 -15.30 50.03
N LYS A 164 8.07 -15.48 49.39
CA LYS A 164 9.25 -16.07 50.02
C LYS A 164 9.77 -15.17 51.15
N ARG A 165 9.87 -13.86 50.91
CA ARG A 165 10.26 -12.88 51.95
C ARG A 165 9.30 -12.87 53.14
N GLU A 166 7.99 -12.92 52.89
CA GLU A 166 6.98 -12.97 53.95
C GLU A 166 7.06 -14.27 54.75
N LYS A 167 7.24 -15.41 54.08
CA LYS A 167 7.40 -16.71 54.72
C LYS A 167 8.65 -16.73 55.61
N ASP A 168 9.80 -16.26 55.11
CA ASP A 168 11.05 -16.19 55.87
C ASP A 168 10.91 -15.28 57.10
N LYS A 169 10.12 -14.20 56.99
CA LYS A 169 9.82 -13.28 58.11
C LYS A 169 8.92 -13.95 59.15
N LEU A 170 7.84 -14.62 58.74
CA LEU A 170 6.93 -15.34 59.62
C LEU A 170 7.63 -16.50 60.35
N ASP A 171 8.48 -17.25 59.67
CA ASP A 171 9.25 -18.34 60.28
C ASP A 171 10.21 -17.81 61.36
N ARG A 172 10.86 -16.68 61.10
CA ARG A 172 11.74 -16.00 62.08
C ARG A 172 10.96 -15.50 63.29
N GLU A 173 9.79 -14.89 63.10
CA GLU A 173 8.93 -14.45 64.21
C GLU A 173 8.39 -15.63 65.02
N THR A 174 7.95 -16.69 64.35
CA THR A 174 7.48 -17.91 65.00
C THR A 174 8.58 -18.56 65.85
N GLN A 175 9.82 -18.58 65.37
CA GLN A 175 10.95 -19.11 66.12
C GLN A 175 11.27 -18.24 67.35
N LYS A 176 11.21 -16.90 67.22
CA LYS A 176 11.39 -15.97 68.34
C LYS A 176 10.30 -16.14 69.41
N ASN A 177 9.03 -16.24 69.00
CA ASN A 177 7.90 -16.44 69.92
C ASN A 177 8.03 -17.77 70.67
N LYS A 178 8.34 -18.87 69.96
CA LYS A 178 8.60 -20.18 70.60
C LYS A 178 9.73 -20.12 71.64
N GLN A 179 10.77 -19.33 71.41
CA GLN A 179 11.84 -19.14 72.41
C GLN A 179 11.38 -18.29 73.60
N ALA A 180 10.62 -17.23 73.36
CA ALA A 180 10.06 -16.39 74.43
C ALA A 180 9.10 -17.19 75.32
N ASP A 181 8.18 -17.96 74.72
CA ASP A 181 7.22 -18.81 75.43
C ASP A 181 7.92 -19.85 76.30
N ARG A 182 8.99 -20.50 75.77
CA ARG A 182 9.81 -21.44 76.56
C ARG A 182 10.44 -20.76 77.78
N LYS A 183 11.04 -19.57 77.59
CA LYS A 183 11.64 -18.79 78.67
C LYS A 183 10.60 -18.37 79.71
N GLU A 184 9.41 -17.96 79.29
CA GLU A 184 8.34 -17.55 80.20
C GLU A 184 7.74 -18.75 80.95
N ALA A 185 7.52 -19.88 80.27
CA ALA A 185 7.08 -21.12 80.89
C ALA A 185 8.08 -21.62 81.94
N GLU A 186 9.38 -21.51 81.66
CA GLU A 186 10.45 -21.83 82.62
C GLU A 186 10.44 -20.88 83.83
N LYS A 187 10.33 -19.56 83.62
CA LYS A 187 10.16 -18.57 84.70
C LYS A 187 8.93 -18.86 85.58
N LYS A 188 7.79 -19.20 84.98
CA LYS A 188 6.56 -19.56 85.72
C LYS A 188 6.74 -20.85 86.51
N ARG A 189 7.52 -21.83 86.00
CA ARG A 189 7.81 -23.08 86.69
C ARG A 189 8.72 -22.88 87.91
N THR A 190 9.75 -22.05 87.79
CA THR A 190 10.67 -21.77 88.91
C THR A 190 10.00 -20.91 90.00
N GLN A 191 9.21 -19.90 89.64
CA GLN A 191 8.49 -19.07 90.60
C GLN A 191 7.43 -19.84 91.41
N LYS A 192 6.76 -20.83 90.80
CA LYS A 192 5.84 -21.73 91.52
C LYS A 192 6.55 -22.70 92.48
N GLY A 193 7.82 -23.03 92.23
CA GLY A 193 8.63 -23.89 93.11
C GLY A 193 9.09 -23.16 94.37
N GLU A 194 9.37 -21.85 94.25
CA GLU A 194 9.81 -21.00 95.36
C GLU A 194 8.64 -20.61 96.27
N ARG A 195 7.45 -20.35 95.71
CA ARG A 195 6.23 -20.02 96.47
C ARG A 195 5.60 -21.22 97.21
N ARG A 196 6.14 -22.42 97.02
CA ARG A 196 5.67 -23.68 97.61
C ARG A 196 6.58 -24.19 98.74
N ARG A 197 7.72 -23.53 98.98
CA ARG A 197 8.62 -23.78 100.11
C ARG A 197 8.33 -22.79 101.24
#